data_AF-A0A505IET4-F1
#
_entry.id   AF-A0A505IET4-F1
#
_cell.length_a   1.000
_cell.length_b   1.000
_cell.length_c   1.000
_cell.angle_alpha   90.00
_cell.angle_beta   90.00
_cell.angle_gamma   90.00
#
_symmetry.space_group_name_H-M   'P 1'
#
loop_
_entity.id
_entity.type
_entity.pdbx_description
1 polymer ?
#
loop_
_entity_poly.entity_id
_entity_poly.type
_entity_poly.pdbx_seq_one_letter_code
_entity_poly.pdbx_strand_id
1 'polypeptide(L)'
;MLPTRDVLSLRQVSRGVAPIFASSNFWKTRFYLNDEGGFLWPAVRDFMGAANRQEEIDWRLLYHSTSQLNCSTWLLLERKIWEALRWLRDTALALAYGTPRPPDYRGMALHHYHNTLIRGTHLETVNIDSPVRQVAISAHSDISPVHVTGLEFFFKDRPKASLGYTLLGAKAMSGEEYRDDESVQEYLEYPGIRVTVDLEDLRGIIALPTSSGIQSVLLVPSFPKPKDLQNR
;
A
#
# COMPACT_ATOMS: atom_id res chain seq x y z
N MET A 1 -2.94 -20.43 -16.86
CA MET A 1 -4.39 -20.14 -16.63
C MET A 1 -4.60 -18.64 -16.82
N LEU A 2 -5.71 -18.20 -17.42
CA LEU A 2 -6.01 -16.77 -17.53
C LEU A 2 -6.18 -16.14 -16.14
N PRO A 3 -5.73 -14.89 -15.91
CA PRO A 3 -6.02 -14.15 -14.69
C PRO A 3 -7.52 -14.08 -14.40
N THR A 4 -7.92 -14.09 -13.12
CA THR A 4 -9.33 -14.00 -12.72
C THR A 4 -9.99 -12.74 -13.26
N ARG A 5 -9.27 -11.61 -13.29
CA ARG A 5 -9.80 -10.36 -13.86
C ARG A 5 -10.25 -10.55 -15.31
N ASP A 6 -9.43 -11.19 -16.14
CA ASP A 6 -9.73 -11.36 -17.56
C ASP A 6 -10.97 -12.25 -17.74
N VAL A 7 -11.08 -13.30 -16.91
CA VAL A 7 -12.26 -14.18 -16.90
C VAL A 7 -13.53 -13.42 -16.44
N LEU A 8 -13.42 -12.54 -15.45
CA LEU A 8 -14.52 -11.69 -14.99
C LEU A 8 -14.95 -10.68 -16.07
N SER A 9 -13.99 -10.06 -16.76
CA SER A 9 -14.28 -9.15 -17.87
C SER A 9 -14.92 -9.89 -19.05
N LEU A 10 -14.42 -11.08 -19.40
CA LEU A 10 -14.99 -11.91 -20.47
C LEU A 10 -16.44 -12.31 -20.21
N ARG A 11 -16.85 -12.50 -18.96
CA ARG A 11 -18.25 -12.77 -18.59
C ARG A 11 -19.21 -11.65 -19.03
N GLN A 12 -18.74 -10.41 -19.06
CA GLN A 12 -19.56 -9.27 -19.49
C GLN A 12 -19.73 -9.21 -21.01
N VAL A 13 -18.81 -9.81 -21.76
CA VAL A 13 -18.76 -9.76 -23.23
C VAL A 13 -19.29 -11.03 -23.88
N SER A 14 -19.22 -12.19 -23.19
CA SER A 14 -19.66 -13.47 -23.73
C SER A 14 -20.35 -14.34 -22.67
N ARG A 15 -21.59 -14.76 -22.99
CA ARG A 15 -22.34 -15.74 -22.19
C ARG A 15 -21.71 -17.13 -22.21
N GLY A 16 -20.93 -17.46 -23.24
CA GLY A 16 -20.23 -18.75 -23.35
C GLY A 16 -19.17 -18.98 -22.27
N VAL A 17 -18.75 -17.92 -21.57
CA VAL A 17 -17.77 -17.98 -20.48
C VAL A 17 -18.44 -18.19 -19.12
N ALA A 18 -19.78 -18.10 -19.04
CA ALA A 18 -20.51 -18.27 -17.79
C ALA A 18 -20.26 -19.62 -17.08
N PRO A 19 -20.12 -20.78 -17.77
CA PRO A 19 -19.81 -22.04 -17.11
C PRO A 19 -18.45 -22.06 -16.41
N ILE A 20 -17.45 -21.33 -16.92
CA ILE A 20 -16.13 -21.22 -16.28
C ILE A 20 -16.26 -20.48 -14.95
N PHE A 21 -17.05 -19.41 -14.91
CA PHE A 21 -17.30 -18.65 -13.68
C PHE A 21 -18.04 -19.48 -12.60
N ALA A 22 -18.93 -20.39 -13.03
CA ALA A 22 -19.63 -21.31 -12.14
C ALA A 22 -18.77 -22.53 -11.72
N SER A 23 -17.61 -22.73 -12.34
CA SER A 23 -16.77 -23.91 -12.10
C SER A 23 -16.02 -23.82 -10.77
N SER A 24 -16.30 -24.75 -9.87
CA SER A 24 -15.55 -24.91 -8.62
C SER A 24 -14.06 -25.17 -8.87
N ASN A 25 -13.73 -26.00 -9.88
CA ASN A 25 -12.36 -26.30 -10.25
C ASN A 25 -11.59 -25.06 -10.70
N PHE A 26 -12.23 -24.15 -11.44
CA PHE A 26 -11.63 -22.88 -11.83
C PHE A 26 -11.16 -22.09 -10.60
N TRP A 27 -12.04 -21.91 -9.61
CA TRP A 27 -11.70 -21.18 -8.38
C TRP A 27 -10.65 -21.92 -7.53
N LYS A 28 -10.72 -23.25 -7.47
CA LYS A 28 -9.73 -24.08 -6.78
C LYS A 28 -8.32 -23.85 -7.32
N THR A 29 -8.15 -23.70 -8.64
CA THR A 29 -6.81 -23.43 -9.22
C THR A 29 -6.16 -22.16 -8.68
N ARG A 30 -6.93 -21.17 -8.21
CA ARG A 30 -6.38 -19.92 -7.68
C ARG A 30 -5.59 -20.13 -6.40
N PHE A 31 -5.85 -21.20 -5.67
CA PHE A 31 -5.18 -21.50 -4.41
C PHE A 31 -3.95 -22.38 -4.58
N TYR A 32 -3.57 -22.76 -5.81
CA TYR A 32 -2.30 -23.43 -6.02
C TYR A 32 -1.14 -22.53 -5.62
N LEU A 33 -0.06 -23.15 -5.12
CA LEU A 33 1.07 -22.48 -4.48
C LEU A 33 1.61 -21.24 -5.22
N ASN A 34 1.54 -21.28 -6.56
CA ASN A 34 2.07 -20.25 -7.44
C ASN A 34 0.99 -19.47 -8.20
N ASP A 35 -0.28 -19.60 -7.84
CA ASP A 35 -1.41 -18.86 -8.42
C ASP A 35 -1.89 -17.74 -7.46
N GLU A 36 -2.95 -17.02 -7.81
CA GLU A 36 -3.36 -15.74 -7.20
C GLU A 36 -3.54 -15.77 -5.67
N GLY A 37 -4.04 -16.87 -5.12
CA GLY A 37 -4.28 -17.13 -3.70
C GLY A 37 -3.34 -18.17 -3.10
N GLY A 38 -2.19 -18.44 -3.73
CA GLY A 38 -1.26 -19.50 -3.32
C GLY A 38 -0.68 -19.35 -1.91
N PHE A 39 -0.70 -18.14 -1.34
CA PHE A 39 -0.30 -17.91 0.06
C PHE A 39 -1.19 -18.65 1.08
N LEU A 40 -2.44 -18.94 0.71
CA LEU A 40 -3.37 -19.72 1.53
C LEU A 40 -3.22 -21.23 1.33
N TRP A 41 -2.38 -21.67 0.38
CA TRP A 41 -2.24 -23.08 0.05
C TRP A 41 -1.93 -23.97 1.26
N PRO A 42 -1.01 -23.61 2.19
CA PRO A 42 -0.75 -24.43 3.36
C PRO A 42 -2.01 -24.63 4.23
N ALA A 43 -2.71 -23.54 4.56
CA ALA A 43 -3.93 -23.59 5.36
C ALA A 43 -5.05 -24.39 4.67
N VAL A 44 -5.23 -24.17 3.36
CA VAL A 44 -6.19 -24.89 2.53
C VAL A 44 -5.86 -26.38 2.45
N ARG A 45 -4.59 -26.73 2.23
CA ARG A 45 -4.11 -28.12 2.18
C ARG A 45 -4.31 -28.82 3.51
N ASP A 46 -3.97 -28.17 4.62
CA ASP A 46 -4.08 -28.76 5.95
C ASP A 46 -5.57 -28.97 6.32
N PHE A 47 -6.44 -28.01 5.97
CA PHE A 47 -7.90 -28.16 6.11
C PHE A 47 -8.45 -29.33 5.26
N MET A 48 -8.01 -29.46 4.01
CA MET A 48 -8.43 -30.57 3.14
C MET A 48 -7.90 -31.93 3.65
N GLY A 49 -6.67 -31.97 4.16
CA GLY A 49 -6.00 -33.18 4.62
C GLY A 49 -6.52 -33.71 5.94
N ALA A 50 -6.97 -32.83 6.85
CA ALA A 50 -7.45 -33.22 8.17
C ALA A 50 -8.80 -33.95 8.17
N ALA A 51 -9.61 -33.83 7.11
CA ALA A 51 -11.00 -34.26 7.18
C ALA A 51 -11.60 -34.86 5.89
N ASN A 52 -10.81 -35.08 4.82
CA ASN A 52 -11.33 -35.53 3.51
C ASN A 52 -12.45 -34.61 2.95
N ARG A 53 -12.48 -33.34 3.37
CA ARG A 53 -13.54 -32.34 3.09
C ARG A 53 -13.35 -31.62 1.75
N GLN A 54 -12.82 -32.31 0.74
CA GLN A 54 -12.54 -31.66 -0.56
C GLN A 54 -13.80 -31.09 -1.24
N GLU A 55 -14.97 -31.65 -0.93
CA GLU A 55 -16.27 -31.22 -1.50
C GLU A 55 -16.97 -30.12 -0.70
N GLU A 56 -16.51 -29.79 0.52
CA GLU A 56 -17.19 -28.82 1.40
C GLU A 56 -16.74 -27.36 1.15
N ILE A 57 -15.65 -27.13 0.44
CA ILE A 57 -15.12 -25.78 0.22
C ILE A 57 -15.83 -25.13 -0.97
N ASP A 58 -16.61 -24.08 -0.70
CA ASP A 58 -17.00 -23.12 -1.75
C ASP A 58 -15.78 -22.27 -2.11
N TRP A 59 -15.00 -22.75 -3.08
CA TRP A 59 -13.78 -22.09 -3.58
C TRP A 59 -14.04 -20.68 -4.11
N ARG A 60 -15.22 -20.44 -4.69
CA ARG A 60 -15.60 -19.12 -5.20
C ARG A 60 -15.80 -18.15 -4.06
N LEU A 61 -16.55 -18.57 -3.04
CA LEU A 61 -16.77 -17.78 -1.84
C LEU A 61 -15.45 -17.51 -1.13
N LEU A 62 -14.60 -18.53 -0.96
CA LEU A 62 -13.29 -18.38 -0.34
C LEU A 62 -12.42 -17.37 -1.09
N TYR A 63 -12.39 -17.43 -2.43
CA TYR A 63 -11.63 -16.47 -3.25
C TYR A 63 -12.14 -15.04 -3.05
N HIS A 64 -13.45 -14.82 -3.12
CA HIS A 64 -14.01 -13.47 -2.96
C HIS A 64 -13.82 -12.93 -1.54
N SER A 65 -14.00 -13.75 -0.50
CA SER A 65 -13.79 -13.37 0.89
C SER A 65 -12.34 -12.98 1.14
N THR A 66 -11.39 -13.79 0.69
CA THR A 66 -9.95 -13.53 0.91
C THR A 66 -9.39 -12.42 0.02
N SER A 67 -10.05 -12.12 -1.11
CA SER A 67 -9.70 -10.99 -1.98
C SER A 67 -10.26 -9.65 -1.51
N GLN A 68 -11.36 -9.65 -0.76
CA GLN A 68 -12.08 -8.43 -0.37
C GLN A 68 -11.93 -8.06 1.11
N LEU A 69 -11.63 -9.02 1.98
CA LEU A 69 -11.59 -8.79 3.42
C LEU A 69 -10.14 -8.59 3.88
N ASN A 70 -9.90 -7.50 4.63
CA ASN A 70 -8.71 -7.35 5.46
C ASN A 70 -8.87 -8.28 6.67
N CYS A 71 -8.79 -9.60 6.46
CA CYS A 71 -9.18 -10.60 7.47
C CYS A 71 -8.34 -10.53 8.75
N SER A 72 -7.12 -9.97 8.69
CA SER A 72 -6.28 -9.60 9.84
C SER A 72 -4.96 -8.99 9.37
N THR A 73 -4.26 -8.28 10.27
CA THR A 73 -2.86 -7.84 10.04
C THR A 73 -1.94 -9.01 9.72
N TRP A 74 -2.17 -10.16 10.34
CA TRP A 74 -1.41 -11.39 10.08
C TRP A 74 -1.60 -11.88 8.64
N LEU A 75 -2.84 -11.92 8.14
CA LEU A 75 -3.11 -12.34 6.76
C LEU A 75 -2.46 -11.40 5.75
N LEU A 76 -2.46 -10.09 6.03
CA LEU A 76 -1.78 -9.10 5.20
C LEU A 76 -0.26 -9.33 5.18
N LEU A 77 0.34 -9.67 6.32
CA LEU A 77 1.77 -9.97 6.42
C LEU A 77 2.13 -11.25 5.65
N GLU A 78 1.37 -12.33 5.83
CA GLU A 78 1.54 -13.59 5.09
C GLU A 78 1.48 -13.37 3.58
N ARG A 79 0.49 -12.60 3.12
CA ARG A 79 0.37 -12.22 1.72
C ARG A 79 1.61 -11.47 1.22
N LYS A 80 2.10 -10.47 1.96
CA LYS A 80 3.29 -9.69 1.60
C LYS A 80 4.55 -10.56 1.52
N ILE A 81 4.74 -11.46 2.49
CA ILE A 81 5.89 -12.38 2.52
C ILE A 81 5.84 -13.30 1.30
N TRP A 82 4.68 -13.91 1.03
CA TRP A 82 4.51 -14.79 -0.12
C TRP A 82 4.73 -14.06 -1.46
N GLU A 83 4.23 -12.83 -1.60
CA GLU A 83 4.44 -11.98 -2.79
C GLU A 83 5.93 -11.68 -3.01
N ALA A 84 6.68 -11.38 -1.94
CA ALA A 84 8.12 -11.16 -2.02
C ALA A 84 8.90 -12.43 -2.40
N LEU A 85 8.55 -13.58 -1.82
CA LEU A 85 9.17 -14.87 -2.14
C LEU A 85 8.89 -15.28 -3.59
N ARG A 86 7.67 -15.04 -4.08
CA ARG A 86 7.29 -15.29 -5.48
C ARG A 86 8.10 -14.44 -6.43
N TRP A 87 8.25 -13.14 -6.15
CA TRP A 87 9.09 -12.26 -6.95
C TRP A 87 10.56 -12.74 -6.99
N LEU A 88 11.10 -13.18 -5.85
CA LEU A 88 12.48 -13.69 -5.78
C LEU A 88 12.64 -14.95 -6.63
N ARG A 89 11.68 -15.88 -6.58
CA ARG A 89 11.64 -17.05 -7.45
C ARG A 89 11.59 -16.66 -8.93
N ASP A 90 10.66 -15.80 -9.32
CA ASP A 90 10.46 -15.41 -10.72
C ASP A 90 11.69 -14.68 -11.27
N THR A 91 12.36 -13.89 -10.43
CA THR A 91 13.64 -13.25 -10.75
C THR A 91 14.77 -14.27 -10.93
N ALA A 92 14.88 -15.25 -10.03
CA ALA A 92 15.89 -16.31 -10.12
C ALA A 92 15.69 -17.16 -11.39
N LEU A 93 14.45 -17.51 -11.73
CA LEU A 93 14.11 -18.21 -12.96
C LEU A 93 14.44 -17.36 -14.19
N ALA A 94 14.10 -16.06 -14.18
CA ALA A 94 14.40 -15.18 -15.30
C ALA A 94 15.91 -15.07 -15.56
N LEU A 95 16.71 -14.96 -14.49
CA LEU A 95 18.17 -14.99 -14.58
C LEU A 95 18.69 -16.32 -15.14
N ALA A 96 18.14 -17.46 -14.69
CA ALA A 96 18.56 -18.78 -15.14
C ALA A 96 18.23 -19.03 -16.62
N TYR A 97 17.08 -18.55 -17.11
CA TYR A 97 16.62 -18.75 -18.48
C TYR A 97 16.97 -17.61 -19.44
N GLY A 98 17.66 -16.56 -18.97
CA GLY A 98 18.00 -15.38 -19.77
C GLY A 98 16.78 -14.58 -20.24
N THR A 99 15.66 -14.65 -19.51
CA THR A 99 14.44 -13.89 -19.84
C THR A 99 14.40 -12.55 -19.08
N PRO A 100 13.59 -11.58 -19.55
CA PRO A 100 13.44 -10.31 -18.84
C PRO A 100 12.96 -10.54 -17.40
N ARG A 101 13.64 -9.89 -16.45
CA ARG A 101 13.26 -9.94 -15.03
C ARG A 101 11.88 -9.34 -14.83
N PRO A 102 11.08 -9.88 -13.89
CA PRO A 102 9.89 -9.19 -13.45
C PRO A 102 10.29 -7.80 -12.89
N PRO A 103 9.44 -6.79 -13.04
CA PRO A 103 9.72 -5.45 -12.52
C PRO A 103 10.14 -5.46 -11.04
N ASP A 104 11.15 -4.67 -10.68
CA ASP A 104 11.75 -4.66 -9.35
C ASP A 104 10.91 -3.85 -8.37
N TYR A 105 9.89 -4.50 -7.82
CA TYR A 105 8.96 -3.83 -6.92
C TYR A 105 8.64 -4.61 -5.63
N ARG A 106 9.53 -5.52 -5.22
CA ARG A 106 9.59 -6.17 -3.88
C ARG A 106 8.24 -6.39 -3.18
N GLY A 107 7.37 -7.21 -3.76
CA GLY A 107 6.12 -7.68 -3.15
C GLY A 107 5.00 -6.63 -3.05
N MET A 108 5.28 -5.38 -2.65
CA MET A 108 4.28 -4.30 -2.46
C MET A 108 3.57 -3.86 -3.74
N ALA A 109 4.11 -4.23 -4.89
CA ALA A 109 3.65 -3.83 -6.21
C ALA A 109 3.08 -4.99 -7.03
N LEU A 110 3.00 -6.19 -6.46
CA LEU A 110 2.15 -7.21 -7.07
C LEU A 110 0.66 -6.86 -6.89
N HIS A 111 0.33 -5.88 -6.04
CA HIS A 111 -0.93 -5.13 -6.07
C HIS A 111 -1.12 -4.32 -7.38
N HIS A 112 -0.06 -4.00 -8.12
CA HIS A 112 -0.14 -3.26 -9.39
C HIS A 112 -0.56 -4.12 -10.58
N TYR A 113 -0.71 -5.45 -10.41
CA TYR A 113 -1.17 -6.29 -11.51
C TYR A 113 -2.58 -5.92 -11.99
N HIS A 114 -3.39 -5.17 -11.24
CA HIS A 114 -4.78 -4.92 -11.62
C HIS A 114 -5.35 -3.50 -11.42
N ASN A 115 -4.58 -2.43 -11.15
CA ASN A 115 -5.19 -1.14 -10.70
C ASN A 115 -6.24 -1.38 -9.58
N THR A 116 -6.08 -2.47 -8.82
CA THR A 116 -7.03 -2.90 -7.80
C THR A 116 -6.63 -2.19 -6.53
N LEU A 117 -7.30 -1.08 -6.30
CA LEU A 117 -7.39 -0.46 -4.99
C LEU A 117 -8.13 -1.42 -4.06
N ILE A 118 -7.73 -1.47 -2.79
CA ILE A 118 -8.58 -2.08 -1.76
C ILE A 118 -9.95 -1.39 -1.88
N ARG A 119 -11.03 -2.16 -1.90
CA ARG A 119 -12.38 -1.59 -2.04
C ARG A 119 -12.60 -0.53 -0.94
N GLY A 120 -12.91 0.70 -1.34
CA GLY A 120 -13.02 1.84 -0.41
C GLY A 120 -11.72 2.65 -0.23
N THR A 121 -10.67 2.37 -0.99
CA THR A 121 -9.45 3.18 -1.06
C THR A 121 -9.30 3.80 -2.45
N HIS A 122 -8.57 4.91 -2.53
CA HIS A 122 -8.21 5.56 -3.79
C HIS A 122 -6.70 5.85 -3.82
N LEU A 123 -6.12 5.86 -5.02
CA LEU A 123 -4.73 6.24 -5.24
C LEU A 123 -4.68 7.71 -5.58
N GLU A 124 -3.90 8.46 -4.81
CA GLU A 124 -3.47 9.80 -5.18
C GLU A 124 -1.98 9.77 -5.50
N THR A 125 -1.57 10.56 -6.49
CA THR A 125 -0.17 10.66 -6.89
C THR A 125 0.15 12.12 -7.15
N VAL A 126 1.25 12.58 -6.56
CA VAL A 126 1.77 13.93 -6.75
C VAL A 126 3.16 13.82 -7.38
N ASN A 127 3.35 14.50 -8.51
CA ASN A 127 4.67 14.64 -9.13
C ASN A 127 5.46 15.73 -8.40
N ILE A 128 6.63 15.39 -7.89
CA ILE A 128 7.59 16.32 -7.28
C ILE A 128 8.73 16.52 -8.29
N ASP A 129 8.51 17.42 -9.26
CA ASP A 129 9.44 17.75 -10.35
C ASP A 129 10.09 19.14 -10.19
N SER A 130 9.67 19.89 -9.17
CA SER A 130 10.17 21.21 -8.81
C SER A 130 10.66 21.20 -7.36
N PRO A 131 11.63 22.06 -6.99
CA PRO A 131 12.03 22.22 -5.59
C PRO A 131 10.86 22.57 -4.67
N VAL A 132 10.72 21.81 -3.58
CA VAL A 132 9.72 22.02 -2.52
C VAL A 132 10.35 22.90 -1.45
N ARG A 133 9.66 24.00 -1.10
CA ARG A 133 10.09 24.97 -0.10
C ARG A 133 9.46 24.74 1.26
N GLN A 134 8.22 24.25 1.28
CA GLN A 134 7.51 23.93 2.50
C GLN A 134 6.69 22.67 2.29
N VAL A 135 6.55 21.90 3.36
CA VAL A 135 5.59 20.80 3.45
C VAL A 135 4.66 21.06 4.62
N ALA A 136 3.35 21.01 4.36
CA ALA A 136 2.37 20.93 5.44
C ALA A 136 1.93 19.49 5.66
N ILE A 137 1.87 19.08 6.92
CA ILE A 137 1.47 17.75 7.37
C ILE A 137 0.20 17.91 8.19
N SER A 138 -0.88 17.24 7.77
CA SER A 138 -2.14 17.20 8.50
C SER A 138 -2.28 15.88 9.23
N ALA A 139 -2.67 15.96 10.50
CA ALA A 139 -2.88 14.79 11.33
C ALA A 139 -4.04 15.02 12.31
N HIS A 140 -4.79 13.98 12.58
CA HIS A 140 -5.84 13.99 13.61
C HIS A 140 -6.01 12.60 14.23
N SER A 141 -6.71 12.54 15.36
CA SER A 141 -7.15 11.32 16.02
C SER A 141 -8.64 11.42 16.31
N ASP A 142 -9.45 10.57 15.68
CA ASP A 142 -10.85 10.38 16.08
C ASP A 142 -10.95 9.51 17.35
N ILE A 143 -10.31 8.34 17.32
CA ILE A 143 -10.19 7.40 18.43
C ILE A 143 -8.79 6.83 18.29
N SER A 144 -7.87 7.24 19.18
CA SER A 144 -6.44 6.88 19.20
C SER A 144 -6.12 5.54 18.49
N PRO A 145 -5.11 5.49 17.59
CA PRO A 145 -3.98 6.41 17.46
C PRO A 145 -4.17 7.56 16.46
N VAL A 146 -3.25 8.54 16.51
CA VAL A 146 -3.12 9.62 15.52
C VAL A 146 -2.76 9.07 14.14
N HIS A 147 -3.39 9.60 13.10
CA HIS A 147 -3.04 9.33 11.71
C HIS A 147 -2.74 10.61 10.95
N VAL A 148 -1.72 10.54 10.09
CA VAL A 148 -1.48 11.55 9.05
C VAL A 148 -2.55 11.37 7.98
N THR A 149 -3.32 12.43 7.74
CA THR A 149 -4.41 12.44 6.76
C THR A 149 -4.09 13.20 5.50
N GLY A 150 -3.09 14.08 5.54
CA GLY A 150 -2.75 14.90 4.38
C GLY A 150 -1.31 15.39 4.38
N LEU A 151 -0.80 15.59 3.17
CA LEU A 151 0.47 16.24 2.87
C LEU A 151 0.21 17.32 1.82
N GLU A 152 0.73 18.52 2.03
CA GLU A 152 0.73 19.58 1.03
C GLU A 152 2.15 20.00 0.72
N PHE A 153 2.50 20.04 -0.56
CA PHE A 153 3.80 20.42 -1.08
C PHE A 153 3.73 21.81 -1.69
N PHE A 154 4.47 22.75 -1.13
CA PHE A 154 4.58 24.11 -1.64
C PHE A 154 5.84 24.22 -2.48
N PHE A 155 5.66 24.37 -3.79
CA PHE A 155 6.75 24.47 -4.75
C PHE A 155 7.18 25.92 -4.94
N LYS A 156 8.45 26.10 -5.32
CA LYS A 156 8.98 27.43 -5.64
C LYS A 156 8.33 28.02 -6.90
N ASP A 157 8.18 27.21 -7.94
CA ASP A 157 7.94 27.70 -9.31
C ASP A 157 6.61 27.19 -9.90
N ARG A 158 5.74 26.58 -9.09
CA ARG A 158 4.44 26.06 -9.53
C ARG A 158 3.40 26.02 -8.40
N PRO A 159 2.10 25.82 -8.72
CA PRO A 159 1.07 25.66 -7.70
C PRO A 159 1.36 24.49 -6.74
N LYS A 160 0.85 24.62 -5.50
CA LYS A 160 0.95 23.56 -4.51
C LYS A 160 0.26 22.27 -5.00
N ALA A 161 0.75 21.13 -4.52
CA ALA A 161 0.11 19.85 -4.73
C ALA A 161 -0.20 19.20 -3.37
N SER A 162 -1.26 18.42 -3.30
CA SER A 162 -1.70 17.79 -2.05
C SER A 162 -1.95 16.30 -2.24
N LEU A 163 -1.68 15.54 -1.18
CA LEU A 163 -2.12 14.17 -0.99
C LEU A 163 -3.04 14.13 0.22
N GLY A 164 -4.17 13.45 0.12
CA GLY A 164 -5.15 13.33 1.20
C GLY A 164 -5.82 14.66 1.52
N TYR A 165 -6.08 14.91 2.80
CA TYR A 165 -6.89 16.06 3.23
C TYR A 165 -6.45 16.65 4.57
N THR A 166 -6.80 17.92 4.72
CA THR A 166 -6.76 18.68 5.97
C THR A 166 -8.20 18.90 6.45
N LEU A 167 -8.47 18.61 7.73
CA LEU A 167 -9.77 18.86 8.32
C LEU A 167 -10.05 20.37 8.46
N LEU A 168 -11.31 20.75 8.24
CA LEU A 168 -11.74 22.13 8.44
C LEU A 168 -11.63 22.48 9.93
N GLY A 169 -10.95 23.59 10.21
CA GLY A 169 -10.71 24.06 11.58
C GLY A 169 -9.46 23.48 12.24
N ALA A 170 -8.68 22.63 11.55
CA ALA A 170 -7.41 22.11 12.06
C ALA A 170 -6.50 23.25 12.57
N LYS A 171 -5.92 23.09 13.76
CA LYS A 171 -5.01 24.07 14.36
C LYS A 171 -3.76 24.18 13.49
N ALA A 172 -3.60 25.31 12.82
CA ALA A 172 -2.40 25.60 12.03
C ALA A 172 -1.26 25.95 12.96
N MET A 173 -0.10 25.34 12.75
CA MET A 173 1.11 25.60 13.54
C MET A 173 2.37 25.43 12.69
N SER A 174 3.47 26.06 13.11
CA SER A 174 4.78 25.84 12.52
C SER A 174 5.43 24.55 13.04
N GLY A 175 6.45 24.05 12.34
CA GLY A 175 7.25 22.92 12.81
C GLY A 175 7.97 23.19 14.14
N GLU A 176 8.33 24.44 14.40
CA GLU A 176 8.93 24.87 15.68
C GLU A 176 7.90 24.82 16.81
N GLU A 177 6.71 25.40 16.59
CA GLU A 177 5.61 25.37 17.56
C GLU A 177 5.19 23.93 17.89
N TYR A 178 5.18 23.04 16.90
CA TYR A 178 4.85 21.62 17.12
C TYR A 178 5.91 20.89 17.95
N ARG A 179 7.17 21.28 17.79
CA ARG A 179 8.29 20.68 18.54
C ARG A 179 8.26 21.10 20.01
N ASP A 180 7.87 22.33 20.28
CA ASP A 180 7.90 22.93 21.61
C ASP A 180 6.60 22.70 22.41
N ASP A 181 5.50 22.31 21.76
CA ASP A 181 4.20 22.05 22.39
C ASP A 181 4.03 20.55 22.75
N GLU A 182 4.47 20.17 23.95
CA GLU A 182 4.33 18.79 24.47
C GLU A 182 2.86 18.32 24.55
N SER A 183 1.91 19.25 24.70
CA SER A 183 0.48 18.91 24.84
C SER A 183 -0.14 18.37 23.55
N VAL A 184 0.41 18.73 22.40
CA VAL A 184 -0.07 18.32 21.07
C VAL A 184 0.45 16.92 20.69
N GLN A 185 1.50 16.43 21.36
CA GLN A 185 2.12 15.15 21.06
C GLN A 185 1.36 13.95 21.64
N GLU A 186 0.53 14.17 22.68
CA GLU A 186 -0.19 13.09 23.37
C GLU A 186 -1.61 12.87 22.83
N TYR A 187 -2.33 13.93 22.44
CA TYR A 187 -3.72 13.85 21.95
C TYR A 187 -4.03 14.89 20.86
N LEU A 188 -4.43 14.39 19.69
CA LEU A 188 -4.91 15.23 18.58
C LEU A 188 -6.41 15.07 18.40
N GLU A 189 -7.19 15.63 19.33
CA GLU A 189 -8.64 15.66 19.19
C GLU A 189 -9.07 16.41 17.91
N TYR A 190 -10.25 16.07 17.42
CA TYR A 190 -10.91 16.80 16.34
C TYR A 190 -10.87 18.33 16.60
N PRO A 191 -10.51 19.16 15.62
CA PRO A 191 -10.28 18.86 14.20
C PRO A 191 -8.82 18.52 13.83
N GLY A 192 -7.96 18.21 14.80
CA GLY A 192 -6.55 17.90 14.58
C GLY A 192 -5.67 19.11 14.28
N ILE A 193 -4.50 18.86 13.69
CA ILE A 193 -3.47 19.87 13.41
C ILE A 193 -3.06 19.91 11.94
N ARG A 194 -2.48 21.04 11.56
CA ARG A 194 -1.77 21.24 10.30
C ARG A 194 -0.42 21.90 10.59
N VAL A 195 0.63 21.09 10.59
CA VAL A 195 2.01 21.53 10.86
C VAL A 195 2.67 21.93 9.55
N THR A 196 3.20 23.14 9.43
CA THR A 196 3.95 23.60 8.26
C THR A 196 5.44 23.63 8.57
N VAL A 197 6.24 22.96 7.75
CA VAL A 197 7.70 22.84 7.92
C VAL A 197 8.39 23.47 6.72
N ASP A 198 9.29 24.42 7.00
CA ASP A 198 10.20 25.01 6.02
C ASP A 198 11.34 24.06 5.67
N LEU A 199 11.67 23.99 4.37
CA LEU A 199 12.69 23.10 3.82
C LEU A 199 13.62 23.86 2.87
N GLU A 200 14.92 23.58 2.96
CA GLU A 200 15.88 24.04 1.96
C GLU A 200 15.78 23.21 0.67
N ASP A 201 15.72 21.88 0.80
CA ASP A 201 15.52 20.91 -0.29
C ASP A 201 14.95 19.59 0.28
N LEU A 202 13.96 19.02 -0.41
CA LEU A 202 13.29 17.77 -0.03
C LEU A 202 13.87 16.61 -0.86
N ARG A 203 14.58 15.69 -0.20
CA ARG A 203 15.15 14.50 -0.88
C ARG A 203 14.26 13.28 -0.83
N GLY A 204 13.42 13.19 0.18
CA GLY A 204 12.60 12.02 0.39
C GLY A 204 11.65 12.18 1.56
N ILE A 205 10.74 11.22 1.63
CA ILE A 205 9.71 11.15 2.65
C ILE A 205 9.71 9.70 3.14
N ILE A 206 9.82 9.51 4.45
CA ILE A 206 9.70 8.20 5.08
C ILE A 206 8.38 8.19 5.83
N ALA A 207 7.48 7.30 5.45
CA ALA A 207 6.24 7.09 6.18
C ALA A 207 6.39 5.90 7.14
N LEU A 208 5.80 6.03 8.33
CA LEU A 208 5.70 4.95 9.31
C LEU A 208 4.27 4.38 9.28
N PRO A 209 4.04 3.28 8.53
CA PRO A 209 2.73 2.68 8.42
C PRO A 209 2.40 1.82 9.65
N THR A 210 1.13 1.82 10.03
CA THR A 210 0.52 0.87 10.98
C THR A 210 -0.53 0.02 10.25
N SER A 211 -1.22 -0.86 10.99
CA SER A 211 -2.34 -1.62 10.43
C SER A 211 -3.56 -0.77 10.08
N SER A 212 -3.68 0.44 10.64
CA SER A 212 -4.85 1.32 10.46
C SER A 212 -4.58 2.57 9.62
N GLY A 213 -3.32 2.90 9.32
CA GLY A 213 -2.99 4.06 8.49
C GLY A 213 -1.52 4.45 8.56
N ILE A 214 -1.20 5.70 8.21
CA ILE A 214 0.13 6.28 8.41
C ILE A 214 0.14 7.00 9.75
N GLN A 215 0.97 6.55 10.69
CA GLN A 215 1.04 7.15 12.02
C GLN A 215 1.90 8.42 12.01
N SER A 216 3.00 8.41 11.26
CA SER A 216 3.89 9.56 11.16
C SER A 216 4.67 9.57 9.85
N VAL A 217 5.20 10.75 9.53
CA VAL A 217 6.00 11.01 8.34
C VAL A 217 7.26 11.75 8.75
N LEU A 218 8.41 11.29 8.28
CA LEU A 218 9.68 11.99 8.40
C LEU A 218 10.05 12.60 7.04
N LEU A 219 10.35 13.88 7.05
CA LEU A 219 10.90 14.60 5.90
C LEU A 219 12.42 14.43 5.92
N VAL A 220 13.00 13.98 4.79
CA VAL A 220 14.44 13.81 4.65
C VAL A 220 15.01 15.04 3.95
N PRO A 221 15.67 15.96 4.67
CA PRO A 221 16.31 17.10 4.07
C PRO A 221 17.55 16.66 3.27
N SER A 222 17.97 17.48 2.32
CA SER A 222 19.31 17.33 1.74
C SER A 222 20.38 17.59 2.80
N PHE A 223 21.32 16.66 3.00
CA PHE A 223 22.53 16.98 3.73
C PHE A 223 23.29 18.11 3.03
N PRO A 224 23.90 19.05 3.77
CA PRO A 224 24.78 20.03 3.17
C PRO A 224 25.85 19.30 2.36
N LYS A 225 26.07 19.72 1.11
CA LYS A 225 27.22 19.25 0.34
C LYS A 225 28.47 19.58 1.17
N PRO A 226 29.46 18.67 1.29
CA PRO A 226 30.69 18.95 2.02
C PRO A 226 31.40 20.13 1.34
N LYS A 227 31.21 21.33 1.88
CA LYS A 227 31.86 22.57 1.43
C LYS A 227 32.70 23.23 2.52
N ASP A 228 32.88 22.59 3.67
CA ASP A 228 33.63 23.13 4.82
C ASP A 228 34.98 22.43 5.09
N LEU A 229 35.53 21.71 4.11
CA LEU A 229 36.90 21.14 4.19
C LEU A 229 37.88 21.73 3.16
N GLN A 230 37.52 22.81 2.45
CA GLN A 230 38.42 23.47 1.50
C GLN A 230 39.06 24.78 1.98
N ASN A 231 38.89 25.14 3.24
CA ASN A 231 39.67 26.22 3.86
C ASN A 231 40.32 25.74 5.17
N ARG A 232 41.39 24.94 5.03
CA ARG A 232 42.51 24.87 5.98
C ARG A 232 43.79 24.60 5.21
#